data_AF-A0A6M4A608-F1
#
_entry.id   AF-A0A6M4A608-F1
#
_cell.length_a   1.000
_cell.length_b   1.000
_cell.length_c   1.000
_cell.angle_alpha   90.00
_cell.angle_beta   90.00
_cell.angle_gamma   90.00
#
_symmetry.space_group_name_H-M   'P 1'
#
loop_
_entity.id
_entity.type
_entity.pdbx_description
1 polymer ?
#
loop_
_entity_poly.entity_id
_entity_poly.type
_entity_poly.pdbx_seq_one_letter_code
_entity_poly.pdbx_strand_id
1 'polypeptide(L)'
;MSDSFTPQVAIIGGGPAGLMAAEVLSSAGVQVDVYDAMPSLGRKFLQAGVGGMNITHSEAFDTFCTRYGPPQAQAQLQAALEQLPPTALRAWVHGLGIDTFVGSSGRVFPTEMKAAPLLRAWLHRLRSDGVRLHVRHRGGYLDRLFCASEMLDWEAPTGGYLLTACFASGKQAGSGVLEWLSQQEKN
;
A
#
# COMPACT_ATOMS: atom_id res chain seq x y z
N MET A 1 -26.88 20.59 16.29
CA MET A 1 -26.22 19.90 15.17
C MET A 1 -24.79 19.68 15.61
N SER A 2 -24.46 18.49 16.08
CA SER A 2 -23.09 18.14 16.47
C SER A 2 -22.24 18.18 15.21
N ASP A 3 -21.23 19.04 15.19
CA ASP A 3 -20.19 19.03 14.17
C ASP A 3 -19.50 17.66 14.30
N SER A 4 -19.84 16.70 13.44
CA SER A 4 -19.21 15.39 13.46
C SER A 4 -17.78 15.60 12.96
N PHE A 5 -16.83 15.65 13.88
CA PHE A 5 -15.41 15.65 13.54
C PHE A 5 -15.14 14.43 12.67
N THR A 6 -14.88 14.65 11.37
CA THR A 6 -14.39 13.58 10.52
C THR A 6 -13.01 13.22 11.05
N PRO A 7 -12.75 11.96 11.44
CA PRO A 7 -11.44 11.60 11.96
C PRO A 7 -10.39 11.94 10.89
N GLN A 8 -9.44 12.80 11.26
CA GLN A 8 -8.34 13.17 10.37
C GLN A 8 -7.14 12.29 10.71
N VAL A 9 -6.65 11.56 9.72
CA VAL A 9 -5.47 10.70 9.84
C VAL A 9 -4.37 11.25 8.95
N ALA A 10 -3.22 11.54 9.55
CA ALA A 10 -2.02 11.87 8.80
C ALA A 10 -1.13 10.65 8.60
N ILE A 11 -0.67 10.44 7.37
CA ILE A 11 0.28 9.40 6.97
C ILE A 11 1.59 10.05 6.56
N ILE A 12 2.70 9.60 7.13
CA ILE A 12 4.04 10.06 6.76
C ILE A 12 4.72 9.02 5.87
N GLY A 13 5.00 9.41 4.63
CA GLY A 13 5.62 8.57 3.60
C GLY A 13 4.67 8.28 2.44
N GLY A 14 4.96 8.82 1.26
CA GLY A 14 4.26 8.57 0.00
C GLY A 14 4.73 7.33 -0.75
N GLY A 15 5.27 6.35 -0.04
CA GLY A 15 5.66 5.05 -0.59
C GLY A 15 4.46 4.11 -0.81
N PRO A 16 4.67 2.92 -1.38
CA PRO A 16 3.58 1.97 -1.64
C PRO A 16 2.79 1.58 -0.38
N ALA A 17 3.45 1.36 0.75
CA ALA A 17 2.76 1.02 2.00
C ALA A 17 1.90 2.19 2.53
N GLY A 18 2.45 3.40 2.58
CA GLY A 18 1.71 4.59 3.01
C GLY A 18 0.52 4.93 2.10
N LEU A 19 0.70 4.81 0.78
CA LEU A 19 -0.41 4.98 -0.17
C LEU A 19 -1.48 3.90 -0.02
N MET A 20 -1.12 2.66 0.34
CA MET A 20 -2.10 1.60 0.60
C MET A 20 -2.85 1.80 1.92
N ALA A 21 -2.17 2.29 2.95
CA ALA A 21 -2.87 2.71 4.18
C ALA A 21 -3.88 3.84 3.88
N ALA A 22 -3.50 4.80 3.02
CA ALA A 22 -4.40 5.86 2.59
C ALA A 22 -5.62 5.34 1.82
N GLU A 23 -5.44 4.36 0.93
CA GLU A 23 -6.53 3.68 0.20
C GLU A 23 -7.55 3.09 1.17
N VAL A 24 -7.08 2.32 2.16
CA VAL A 24 -7.96 1.66 3.14
C VAL A 24 -8.77 2.68 3.94
N LEU A 25 -8.10 3.72 4.43
CA LEU A 25 -8.72 4.74 5.29
C LEU A 25 -9.72 5.60 4.51
N SER A 26 -9.34 6.09 3.33
CA SER A 26 -10.21 6.91 2.49
C SER A 26 -11.43 6.14 1.99
N SER A 27 -11.26 4.84 1.65
CA SER A 27 -12.38 3.97 1.28
C SER A 27 -13.41 3.79 2.41
N ALA A 28 -13.00 3.98 3.66
CA ALA A 28 -13.87 3.94 4.84
C ALA A 28 -14.44 5.32 5.23
N GLY A 29 -14.19 6.37 4.43
CA GLY A 29 -14.68 7.72 4.68
C GLY A 29 -13.84 8.53 5.68
N VAL A 30 -12.67 8.04 6.07
CA VAL A 30 -11.74 8.79 6.93
C VAL A 30 -11.05 9.88 6.11
N GLN A 31 -10.94 11.09 6.64
CA GLN A 31 -10.18 12.15 5.99
C GLN A 31 -8.67 11.87 6.16
N VAL A 32 -7.97 11.71 5.04
CA VAL A 32 -6.53 11.38 5.05
C VAL A 32 -5.69 12.50 4.45
N ASP A 33 -4.57 12.80 5.12
CA ASP A 33 -3.50 13.66 4.61
C ASP A 33 -2.20 12.83 4.50
N VAL A 34 -1.65 12.69 3.30
CA VAL A 34 -0.38 11.99 3.05
C VAL A 34 0.74 12.99 2.86
N TYR A 35 1.79 12.86 3.65
CA TYR A 35 2.97 13.73 3.62
C TYR A 35 4.19 13.00 3.09
N ASP A 36 4.99 13.65 2.25
CA ASP A 36 6.28 13.12 1.80
C ASP A 36 7.34 14.23 1.71
N ALA A 37 8.57 13.90 2.11
CA ALA A 37 9.70 14.81 2.05
C ALA A 37 10.17 15.07 0.60
N MET A 38 9.83 14.17 -0.32
CA MET A 38 10.20 14.22 -1.74
C MET A 38 9.22 15.06 -2.55
N PRO A 39 9.63 15.55 -3.74
CA PRO A 39 8.76 16.36 -4.61
C PRO A 39 7.66 15.57 -5.33
N SER A 40 7.68 14.23 -5.22
CA SER A 40 6.72 13.32 -5.84
C SER A 40 6.58 12.07 -4.97
N LEU A 41 5.37 11.51 -4.94
CA LEU A 41 5.08 10.23 -4.25
C LEU A 41 5.47 9.05 -5.15
N GLY A 42 5.56 7.86 -4.56
CA GLY A 42 5.74 6.61 -5.31
C GLY A 42 7.10 6.49 -6.00
N ARG A 43 8.12 7.25 -5.59
CA ARG A 43 9.45 7.22 -6.26
C ARG A 43 10.11 5.84 -6.21
N LYS A 44 10.10 5.18 -5.05
CA LYS A 44 10.58 3.80 -4.91
C LYS A 44 9.71 2.80 -5.69
N PHE A 45 8.40 3.04 -5.78
CA PHE A 45 7.48 2.25 -6.61
C PHE A 45 7.84 2.34 -8.11
N LEU A 46 8.16 3.53 -8.61
CA LEU A 46 8.63 3.72 -9.98
C LEU A 46 10.00 3.08 -10.23
N GLN A 47 10.91 3.17 -9.26
CA GLN A 47 12.22 2.54 -9.34
C GLN A 47 12.14 1.01 -9.44
N ALA A 48 11.25 0.39 -8.66
CA ALA A 48 10.96 -1.04 -8.76
C ALA A 48 10.38 -1.46 -10.12
N GLY A 49 9.81 -0.49 -10.85
CA GLY A 49 9.16 -0.68 -12.14
C GLY A 49 10.04 -0.57 -13.39
N VAL A 50 11.32 -0.20 -13.28
CA VAL A 50 12.21 0.06 -14.44
C VAL A 50 12.31 -1.13 -15.40
N GLY A 51 12.17 -2.36 -14.90
CA GLY A 51 12.20 -3.60 -15.69
C GLY A 51 10.83 -4.20 -16.03
N GLY A 52 9.73 -3.43 -15.99
CA GLY A 52 8.39 -3.92 -16.34
C GLY A 52 7.37 -3.91 -15.21
N MET A 53 7.83 -3.69 -13.98
CA MET A 53 7.04 -3.78 -12.74
C MET A 53 6.53 -5.18 -12.43
N ASN A 54 7.35 -5.98 -11.74
CA ASN A 54 6.89 -7.24 -11.16
C ASN A 54 5.97 -6.94 -9.97
N ILE A 55 4.65 -7.08 -10.15
CA ILE A 55 3.62 -6.75 -9.15
C ILE A 55 3.63 -7.78 -8.02
N THR A 56 3.61 -9.06 -8.37
CA THR A 56 3.46 -10.18 -7.43
C THR A 56 3.85 -11.50 -8.12
N HIS A 57 3.51 -12.63 -7.51
CA HIS A 57 3.80 -13.96 -8.04
C HIS A 57 2.56 -14.85 -8.10
N SER A 58 2.54 -15.84 -8.99
CA SER A 58 1.40 -16.74 -9.23
C SER A 58 1.49 -18.08 -8.50
N GLU A 59 2.43 -18.25 -7.56
CA GLU A 59 2.54 -19.48 -6.77
C GLU A 59 1.39 -19.63 -5.77
N ALA A 60 1.22 -20.83 -5.23
CA ALA A 60 0.26 -21.07 -4.15
C ALA A 60 0.60 -20.23 -2.91
N PHE A 61 -0.43 -19.75 -2.20
CA PHE A 61 -0.26 -18.84 -1.07
C PHE A 61 0.68 -19.37 0.01
N ASP A 62 0.57 -20.65 0.38
CA ASP A 62 1.44 -21.26 1.39
C ASP A 62 2.92 -21.23 0.98
N THR A 63 3.21 -21.48 -0.30
CA THR A 63 4.57 -21.37 -0.85
C THR A 63 5.03 -19.90 -0.94
N PHE A 64 4.12 -19.00 -1.28
CA PHE A 64 4.40 -17.57 -1.35
C PHE A 64 4.83 -17.02 0.01
N CYS A 65 4.16 -17.42 1.09
CA CYS A 65 4.48 -17.00 2.45
C CYS A 65 5.88 -17.45 2.89
N THR A 66 6.39 -18.58 2.40
CA THR A 66 7.74 -19.07 2.77
C THR A 66 8.87 -18.26 2.14
N ARG A 67 8.57 -17.22 1.35
CA ARG A 67 9.57 -16.36 0.67
C ARG A 67 10.03 -15.17 1.51
N TYR A 68 9.45 -14.98 2.70
CA TYR A 68 9.66 -13.81 3.56
C TYR A 68 10.56 -14.08 4.79
N GLY A 69 11.56 -14.94 4.63
CA GLY A 69 12.59 -15.17 5.65
C GLY A 69 12.28 -16.27 6.65
N PRO A 70 12.91 -16.21 7.85
CA PRO A 70 12.71 -17.23 8.87
C PRO A 70 11.26 -17.22 9.41
N PRO A 71 10.79 -18.35 9.99
CA PRO A 71 9.39 -18.55 10.36
C PRO A 71 8.76 -17.44 11.21
N GLN A 72 9.54 -16.76 12.07
CA GLN A 72 9.06 -15.67 12.91
C GLN A 72 8.68 -14.42 12.10
N ALA A 73 9.50 -14.06 11.11
CA ALA A 73 9.22 -12.93 10.21
C ALA A 73 8.05 -13.27 9.27
N GLN A 74 8.00 -14.53 8.80
CA GLN A 74 6.88 -15.05 8.02
C GLN A 74 5.55 -14.94 8.79
N ALA A 75 5.50 -15.38 10.06
CA ALA A 75 4.27 -15.36 10.85
C ALA A 75 3.72 -13.93 11.06
N GLN A 76 4.60 -12.95 11.27
CA GLN A 76 4.20 -11.55 11.41
C GLN A 76 3.62 -10.98 10.11
N LEU A 77 4.20 -11.34 8.97
CA LEU A 77 3.76 -10.85 7.67
C LEU A 77 2.55 -11.62 7.12
N GLN A 78 2.38 -12.89 7.52
CA GLN A 78 1.30 -13.75 7.04
C GLN A 78 -0.08 -13.14 7.30
N ALA A 79 -0.33 -12.60 8.50
CA ALA A 79 -1.60 -11.94 8.80
C ALA A 79 -1.89 -10.76 7.84
N ALA A 80 -0.86 -10.00 7.47
CA ALA A 80 -0.99 -8.92 6.49
C ALA A 80 -1.24 -9.47 5.07
N LEU A 81 -0.52 -10.54 4.69
CA LEU A 81 -0.66 -11.21 3.39
C LEU A 81 -2.02 -11.87 3.22
N GLU A 82 -2.64 -12.37 4.28
CA GLU A 82 -4.01 -12.91 4.27
C GLU A 82 -5.05 -11.82 3.97
N GLN A 83 -4.81 -10.58 4.38
CA GLN A 83 -5.67 -9.45 4.03
C GLN A 83 -5.51 -9.01 2.57
N LEU A 84 -4.33 -9.21 1.97
CA LEU A 84 -4.05 -8.84 0.59
C LEU A 84 -3.17 -9.90 -0.12
N PRO A 85 -3.72 -11.10 -0.39
CA PRO A 85 -2.98 -12.14 -1.06
C PRO A 85 -2.66 -11.74 -2.52
N PRO A 86 -1.70 -12.41 -3.19
CA PRO A 86 -1.34 -12.10 -4.58
C PRO A 86 -2.52 -12.00 -5.55
N THR A 87 -3.54 -12.84 -5.37
CA THR A 87 -4.78 -12.82 -6.16
C THR A 87 -5.60 -11.55 -5.92
N ALA A 88 -5.75 -11.13 -4.66
CA ALA A 88 -6.44 -9.90 -4.29
C ALA A 88 -5.66 -8.66 -4.76
N LEU A 89 -4.33 -8.69 -4.68
CA LEU A 89 -3.48 -7.62 -5.20
C LEU A 89 -3.64 -7.47 -6.72
N ARG A 90 -3.68 -8.58 -7.47
CA ARG A 90 -4.00 -8.54 -8.91
C ARG A 90 -5.38 -7.95 -9.16
N ALA A 91 -6.41 -8.41 -8.45
CA ALA A 91 -7.77 -7.88 -8.59
C ALA A 91 -7.83 -6.37 -8.31
N TRP A 92 -7.10 -5.89 -7.30
CA TRP A 92 -6.98 -4.47 -7.00
C TRP A 92 -6.32 -3.68 -8.15
N VAL A 93 -5.26 -4.22 -8.78
CA VAL A 93 -4.64 -3.63 -9.98
C VAL A 93 -5.63 -3.57 -11.14
N HIS A 94 -6.42 -4.62 -11.37
CA HIS A 94 -7.49 -4.61 -12.38
C HIS A 94 -8.56 -3.56 -12.08
N GLY A 95 -8.89 -3.33 -10.81
CA GLY A 95 -9.80 -2.25 -10.42
C GLY A 95 -9.29 -0.85 -10.79
N LEU A 96 -7.97 -0.67 -10.95
CA LEU A 96 -7.37 0.58 -11.47
C LEU A 96 -7.45 0.70 -13.01
N GLY A 97 -8.06 -0.28 -13.69
CA GLY A 97 -8.11 -0.36 -15.15
C GLY A 97 -6.81 -0.85 -15.77
N ILE A 98 -5.96 -1.54 -15.00
CA ILE A 98 -4.68 -2.07 -15.49
C ILE A 98 -4.76 -3.60 -15.58
N ASP A 99 -4.64 -4.12 -16.79
CA ASP A 99 -4.55 -5.56 -17.01
C ASP A 99 -3.19 -6.13 -16.61
N THR A 100 -3.20 -7.42 -16.25
CA THR A 100 -1.99 -8.15 -15.82
C THR A 100 -1.87 -9.47 -16.56
N PHE A 101 -0.62 -9.93 -16.76
CA PHE A 101 -0.32 -11.27 -17.25
C PHE A 101 0.70 -11.97 -16.34
N VAL A 102 0.74 -13.30 -16.44
CA VAL A 102 1.71 -14.15 -15.73
C VAL A 102 2.80 -14.55 -16.72
N GLY A 103 4.05 -14.23 -16.41
CA GLY A 103 5.20 -14.67 -17.20
C GLY A 103 5.53 -16.14 -16.96
N SER A 104 6.42 -16.70 -17.79
CA SER A 104 6.85 -18.11 -17.67
C SER A 104 7.50 -18.48 -16.33
N SER A 105 8.01 -17.48 -15.60
CA SER A 105 8.59 -17.64 -14.26
C SER A 105 7.58 -17.56 -13.11
N GLY A 106 6.29 -17.34 -13.39
CA GLY A 106 5.26 -17.11 -12.37
C GLY A 106 5.17 -15.66 -11.88
N ARG A 107 6.10 -14.78 -12.27
CA ARG A 107 6.04 -13.34 -12.01
C ARG A 107 4.86 -12.70 -12.72
N VAL A 108 4.24 -11.73 -12.08
CA VAL A 108 3.04 -11.04 -12.59
C VAL A 108 3.38 -9.60 -12.95
N PHE A 109 3.00 -9.17 -14.14
CA PHE A 109 3.31 -7.83 -14.65
C PHE A 109 2.05 -7.13 -15.19
N PRO A 110 2.02 -5.78 -15.21
CA PRO A 110 1.08 -5.04 -16.04
C PRO A 110 1.26 -5.42 -17.51
N THR A 111 0.18 -5.50 -18.29
CA THR A 111 0.26 -5.79 -19.74
C THR A 111 1.16 -4.80 -20.49
N GLU A 112 1.15 -3.53 -20.11
CA GLU A 112 2.01 -2.50 -20.70
C GLU A 112 3.47 -2.51 -20.21
N MET A 113 3.82 -3.37 -19.24
CA MET A 113 5.16 -3.46 -18.66
C MET A 113 5.68 -2.12 -18.12
N LYS A 114 4.81 -1.32 -17.50
CA LYS A 114 5.15 0.02 -16.98
C LYS A 114 4.49 0.25 -15.62
N ALA A 115 5.27 0.78 -14.66
CA ALA A 115 4.75 1.19 -13.36
C ALA A 115 3.98 2.53 -13.39
N ALA A 116 4.38 3.45 -14.29
CA ALA A 116 3.85 4.82 -14.28
C ALA A 116 2.33 4.91 -14.52
N PRO A 117 1.71 4.14 -15.44
CA PRO A 117 0.24 4.13 -15.59
C PRO A 117 -0.48 3.71 -14.30
N LEU A 118 0.00 2.67 -13.63
CA LEU A 118 -0.58 2.17 -12.39
C LEU A 118 -0.49 3.22 -11.27
N LEU A 119 0.69 3.81 -11.05
CA LEU A 119 0.85 4.85 -10.02
C LEU A 119 -0.04 6.06 -10.31
N ARG A 120 -0.16 6.47 -11.58
CA ARG A 120 -1.02 7.60 -11.97
C ARG A 120 -2.50 7.30 -11.71
N ALA A 121 -2.98 6.12 -12.09
CA ALA A 121 -4.36 5.70 -11.83
C ALA A 121 -4.65 5.64 -10.33
N TRP A 122 -3.70 5.13 -9.54
CA TRP A 122 -3.84 5.05 -8.09
C TRP A 122 -3.87 6.42 -7.41
N LEU A 123 -2.94 7.31 -7.74
CA LEU A 123 -2.94 8.68 -7.21
C LEU A 123 -4.15 9.50 -7.68
N HIS A 124 -4.76 9.14 -8.80
CA HIS A 124 -6.02 9.75 -9.23
C HIS A 124 -7.17 9.28 -8.33
N ARG A 125 -7.32 7.95 -8.13
CA ARG A 125 -8.33 7.38 -7.23
C ARG A 125 -8.25 7.98 -5.83
N LEU A 126 -7.07 7.99 -5.22
CA LEU A 126 -6.90 8.54 -3.86
C LEU A 126 -7.35 10.01 -3.76
N ARG A 127 -7.05 10.83 -4.78
CA ARG A 127 -7.53 12.22 -4.81
C ARG A 127 -9.05 12.31 -5.00
N SER A 128 -9.63 11.45 -5.82
CA SER A 128 -11.07 11.35 -5.99
C SER A 128 -11.79 10.93 -4.71
N ASP A 129 -11.12 10.12 -3.87
CA ASP A 129 -11.59 9.71 -2.54
C ASP A 129 -11.31 10.77 -1.45
N GLY A 130 -10.82 11.96 -1.83
CA GLY A 130 -10.62 13.09 -0.92
C GLY A 130 -9.29 13.09 -0.16
N VAL A 131 -8.35 12.20 -0.51
CA VAL A 131 -7.00 12.18 0.10
C VAL A 131 -6.22 13.42 -0.33
N ARG A 132 -5.66 14.14 0.65
CA ARG A 132 -4.83 15.32 0.44
C ARG A 132 -3.36 14.92 0.40
N LEU A 133 -2.62 15.39 -0.60
CA LEU A 133 -1.24 15.00 -0.85
C LEU A 133 -0.29 16.19 -0.67
N HIS A 134 0.62 16.08 0.29
CA HIS A 134 1.55 17.13 0.70
C HIS A 134 2.99 16.70 0.43
N VAL A 135 3.57 17.19 -0.67
CA VAL A 135 4.95 16.90 -1.07
C VAL A 135 5.92 17.97 -0.58
N ARG A 136 7.22 17.64 -0.52
CA ARG A 136 8.27 18.52 0.02
C ARG A 136 8.05 18.94 1.48
N HIS A 137 7.31 18.13 2.25
CA HIS A 137 7.05 18.44 3.65
C HIS A 137 8.06 17.73 4.56
N ARG A 138 8.75 18.50 5.40
CA ARG A 138 9.73 18.00 6.37
C ARG A 138 9.34 18.45 7.77
N GLY A 139 8.66 17.58 8.50
CA GLY A 139 8.30 17.80 9.91
C GLY A 139 7.07 18.69 10.16
N GLY A 140 6.46 18.50 11.33
CA GLY A 140 5.28 19.21 11.81
C GLY A 140 4.69 18.48 13.02
N TYR A 141 3.93 19.20 13.86
CA TYR A 141 3.13 18.58 14.92
C TYR A 141 1.75 18.25 14.36
N LEU A 142 1.31 17.01 14.51
CA LEU A 142 0.02 16.52 14.03
C LEU A 142 -0.71 15.86 15.21
N ASP A 143 -1.95 16.27 15.43
CA ASP A 143 -2.76 15.87 16.59
C ASP A 143 -3.07 14.36 16.61
N ARG A 144 -3.12 13.73 15.42
CA ARG A 144 -3.27 12.27 15.23
C ARG A 144 -2.31 11.78 14.15
N LEU A 145 -1.15 11.29 14.57
CA LEU A 145 -0.08 10.82 13.69
C LEU A 145 -0.02 9.29 13.65
N PHE A 146 -0.19 8.72 12.46
CA PHE A 146 0.06 7.30 12.22
C PHE A 146 1.15 7.15 11.15
N CYS A 147 2.22 6.44 11.48
CA CYS A 147 3.33 6.22 10.57
C CYS A 147 3.19 4.85 9.90
N ALA A 148 2.91 4.82 8.60
CA ALA A 148 3.06 3.63 7.77
C ALA A 148 4.42 3.68 7.07
N SER A 149 5.29 2.71 7.35
CA SER A 149 6.71 2.75 7.01
C SER A 149 7.00 2.64 5.50
N GLU A 150 8.26 2.89 5.14
CA GLU A 150 8.78 2.72 3.79
C GLU A 150 8.86 1.24 3.37
N MET A 151 9.09 1.00 2.07
CA MET A 151 9.43 -0.31 1.53
C MET A 151 10.59 -0.92 2.33
N LEU A 152 10.31 -2.04 3.02
CA LEU A 152 11.32 -2.79 3.75
C LEU A 152 12.40 -3.22 2.76
N ASP A 153 13.64 -2.79 3.00
CA ASP A 153 14.80 -3.26 2.25
C ASP A 153 15.10 -4.69 2.71
N TRP A 154 14.41 -5.63 2.08
CA TRP A 154 14.44 -7.04 2.40
C TRP A 154 14.99 -7.78 1.17
N GLU A 155 15.85 -8.78 1.36
CA GLU A 155 16.27 -9.66 0.27
C GLU A 155 15.16 -10.67 -0.04
N ALA A 156 14.16 -10.25 -0.81
CA ALA A 156 13.16 -11.18 -1.32
C ALA A 156 13.63 -11.74 -2.67
N PRO A 157 13.21 -12.96 -3.07
CA PRO A 157 13.71 -13.58 -4.30
C PRO A 157 13.48 -12.74 -5.56
N THR A 158 12.45 -11.89 -5.55
CA THR A 158 12.13 -10.93 -6.62
C THR A 158 11.44 -9.69 -6.04
N GLY A 159 11.47 -8.57 -6.78
CA GLY A 159 10.78 -7.33 -6.38
C GLY A 159 9.26 -7.46 -6.16
N GLY A 160 8.60 -8.47 -6.76
CA GLY A 160 7.16 -8.68 -6.59
C GLY A 160 6.77 -9.13 -5.17
N TYR A 161 7.65 -9.86 -4.48
CA TYR A 161 7.43 -10.20 -3.08
C TYR A 161 7.54 -8.96 -2.19
N LEU A 162 8.55 -8.10 -2.42
CA LEU A 162 8.71 -6.84 -1.69
C LEU A 162 7.51 -5.94 -1.88
N LEU A 163 7.05 -5.80 -3.12
CA LEU A 163 5.89 -4.97 -3.41
C LEU A 163 4.64 -5.53 -2.73
N THR A 164 4.40 -6.84 -2.81
CA THR A 164 3.24 -7.46 -2.14
C THR A 164 3.30 -7.25 -0.63
N ALA A 165 4.46 -7.42 0.00
CA ALA A 165 4.64 -7.18 1.43
C ALA A 165 4.36 -5.73 1.83
N CYS A 166 4.82 -4.76 1.03
CA CYS A 166 4.55 -3.33 1.28
C CYS A 166 3.06 -3.00 1.21
N PHE A 167 2.36 -3.57 0.22
CA PHE A 167 0.94 -3.33 0.05
C PHE A 167 0.15 -4.01 1.18
N ALA A 168 0.49 -5.26 1.51
CA ALA A 168 -0.11 -6.00 2.60
C ALA A 168 0.09 -5.29 3.96
N SER A 169 1.31 -4.84 4.26
CA SER A 169 1.60 -4.13 5.51
C SER A 169 0.89 -2.78 5.59
N GLY A 170 0.83 -2.03 4.48
CA GLY A 170 0.06 -0.80 4.38
C GLY A 170 -1.43 -1.02 4.63
N LYS A 171 -2.00 -2.09 4.05
CA LYS A 171 -3.39 -2.48 4.28
C LYS A 171 -3.65 -2.82 5.74
N GLN A 172 -2.80 -3.67 6.34
CA GLN A 172 -2.88 -4.04 7.75
C GLN A 172 -2.82 -2.81 8.67
N ALA A 173 -1.93 -1.85 8.38
CA ALA A 173 -1.82 -0.62 9.14
C ALA A 173 -3.10 0.23 9.03
N GLY A 174 -3.64 0.42 7.83
CA GLY A 174 -4.90 1.13 7.62
C GLY A 174 -6.07 0.47 8.36
N SER A 175 -6.18 -0.87 8.27
CA SER A 175 -7.19 -1.65 9.01
C SER A 175 -7.08 -1.46 10.52
N GLY A 176 -5.86 -1.49 11.07
CA GLY A 176 -5.63 -1.27 12.51
C GLY A 176 -6.00 0.14 12.97
N VAL A 177 -5.80 1.15 12.13
CA VAL A 177 -6.25 2.52 12.43
C VAL A 177 -7.78 2.60 12.44
N LEU A 178 -8.47 1.98 11.49
CA LEU A 178 -9.94 1.92 11.49
C LEU A 178 -10.48 1.22 12.73
N GLU A 179 -9.88 0.12 13.14
CA GLU A 179 -10.25 -0.59 14.36
C GLU A 179 -10.10 0.31 15.58
N TRP A 180 -8.97 1.00 15.72
CA TRP A 180 -8.73 1.95 16.81
C TRP A 180 -9.75 3.10 16.81
N LEU A 181 -10.04 3.70 15.66
CA LEU A 181 -11.02 4.78 15.54
C LEU A 181 -12.42 4.33 15.99
N SER A 182 -12.84 3.12 15.59
CA SER A 182 -14.14 2.56 15.98
C SER A 182 -14.28 2.31 17.49
N GLN A 183 -13.17 2.13 18.20
CA GLN A 183 -13.16 1.99 19.65
C GLN A 183 -13.24 3.35 20.35
N GLN A 184 -12.74 4.42 19.74
CA GLN A 184 -12.83 5.78 20.28
C GLN A 184 -14.25 6.35 20.19
N GLU A 185 -15.01 6.00 19.16
CA GLU A 185 -16.42 6.44 19.03
C GLU A 185 -17.37 5.80 20.04
N LYS A 186 -16.96 4.67 20.65
CA LYS A 186 -17.75 3.94 21.65
C LYS A 186 -17.50 4.40 23.08
N ASN A 187 -16.48 5.23 23.31
CA ASN A 187 -16.11 5.82 24.60
C ASN A 187 -16.54 7.27 24.69
#